data_AF-W1YAZ3-F1
#
_entry.id   AF-W1YAZ3-F1
#
_cell.length_a   1.000
_cell.length_b   1.000
_cell.length_c   1.000
_cell.angle_alpha   90.00
_cell.angle_beta   90.00
_cell.angle_gamma   90.00
#
_symmetry.space_group_name_H-M   'P 1'
#
loop_
_entity.id
_entity.type
_entity.pdbx_description
1 polymer ?
#
loop_
_entity_poly.entity_id
_entity_poly.type
_entity_poly.pdbx_seq_one_letter_code
_entity_poly.pdbx_strand_id
1 'polypeptide(L)'
;SAAMRRISDSMNDMEKSNLSRAVFTSIGNALEKMITYHLKNKPVKTLIAVGGVMSNSLLRHRMEHYCRRNQLILHVAQPQFSVDNATGNAFGAAFLQETRG
;
A
#
# COMPACT_ATOMS: atom_id res chain seq x y z
N SER A 1 17.76 0.60 2.10
CA SER A 1 18.96 0.03 1.43
C SER A 1 20.16 0.94 1.68
N ALA A 2 21.33 0.37 1.99
CA ALA A 2 22.56 1.13 2.19
C ALA A 2 22.99 1.94 0.94
N ALA A 3 22.66 1.44 -0.26
CA ALA A 3 22.94 2.15 -1.52
C ALA A 3 22.18 3.48 -1.63
N MET A 4 20.89 3.50 -1.26
CA MET A 4 20.08 4.73 -1.27
C MET A 4 20.59 5.78 -0.27
N ARG A 5 21.13 5.37 0.89
CA ARG A 5 21.69 6.31 1.88
C ARG A 5 22.92 7.03 1.33
N ARG A 6 23.85 6.29 0.71
CA ARG A 6 25.06 6.86 0.10
C ARG A 6 24.74 7.86 -1.02
N ILE A 7 23.69 7.59 -1.80
CA ILE A 7 23.20 8.52 -2.83
C ILE A 7 22.58 9.76 -2.19
N SER A 8 21.87 9.61 -1.07
CA SER A 8 21.24 10.75 -0.38
C SER A 8 22.25 11.69 0.28
N ASP A 9 23.41 11.19 0.72
CA ASP A 9 24.42 11.98 1.42
C ASP A 9 25.07 13.05 0.53
N SER A 10 25.05 12.86 -0.80
CA SER A 10 25.56 13.82 -1.79
C SER A 10 24.48 14.73 -2.41
N MET A 11 23.21 14.59 -2.00
CA MET A 11 22.07 15.31 -2.59
C MET A 11 21.62 16.50 -1.74
N ASN A 12 21.20 17.57 -2.40
CA ASN A 12 20.46 18.65 -1.75
C ASN A 12 19.00 18.23 -1.44
N ASP A 13 18.29 19.03 -0.64
CA ASP A 13 16.95 18.68 -0.18
C ASP A 13 15.91 18.57 -1.32
N MET A 14 16.07 19.36 -2.37
CA MET A 14 15.21 19.30 -3.56
C MET A 14 15.41 17.98 -4.31
N GLU A 15 16.66 17.52 -4.46
CA GLU A 15 17.00 16.24 -5.07
C GLU A 15 16.48 15.06 -4.25
N LYS A 16 16.62 15.12 -2.91
CA LYS A 16 16.06 14.11 -1.99
C LYS A 16 14.54 14.01 -2.08
N SER A 17 13.85 15.15 -2.18
CA SER A 17 12.40 15.21 -2.35
C SER A 17 11.97 14.61 -3.69
N ASN A 18 12.65 14.97 -4.78
CA ASN A 18 12.40 14.42 -6.11
C ASN A 18 12.64 12.90 -6.17
N LEU A 19 13.73 12.42 -5.57
CA LEU A 19 14.03 11.00 -5.46
C LEU A 19 12.93 10.26 -4.69
N SER A 20 12.53 10.79 -3.53
CA SER A 20 11.45 10.21 -2.72
C SER A 20 10.14 10.12 -3.51
N ARG A 21 9.78 11.19 -4.23
CA ARG A 21 8.58 11.22 -5.08
C ARG A 21 8.68 10.21 -6.23
N ALA A 22 9.84 10.08 -6.86
CA ALA A 22 10.07 9.10 -7.93
C ALA A 22 9.92 7.67 -7.40
N VAL A 23 10.44 7.37 -6.21
CA VAL A 23 10.29 6.07 -5.55
C VAL A 23 8.82 5.75 -5.28
N PHE A 24 8.07 6.66 -4.65
CA PHE A 24 6.64 6.44 -4.39
C PHE A 24 5.82 6.34 -5.69
N THR A 25 6.22 7.08 -6.73
CA THR A 25 5.60 6.97 -8.07
C THR A 25 5.83 5.59 -8.67
N SER A 26 7.05 5.06 -8.58
CA SER A 26 7.41 3.72 -9.07
C SER A 26 6.62 2.63 -8.33
N ILE A 27 6.55 2.72 -7.00
CA ILE A 27 5.73 1.80 -6.18
C ILE A 27 4.27 1.86 -6.59
N GLY A 28 3.70 3.07 -6.71
CA GLY A 28 2.32 3.26 -7.17
C GLY A 28 2.06 2.65 -8.55
N ASN A 29 2.97 2.87 -9.51
CA ASN A 29 2.87 2.29 -10.85
C ASN A 29 2.88 0.74 -10.80
N ALA A 30 3.73 0.15 -9.97
CA ALA A 30 3.81 -1.31 -9.82
C ALA A 30 2.51 -1.89 -9.22
N LEU A 31 1.97 -1.24 -8.19
CA LEU A 31 0.70 -1.62 -7.57
C LEU A 31 -0.46 -1.59 -8.59
N GLU A 32 -0.61 -0.48 -9.33
CA GLU A 32 -1.67 -0.35 -10.33
C GLU A 32 -1.57 -1.43 -11.42
N LYS A 33 -0.35 -1.73 -11.89
CA LYS A 33 -0.12 -2.79 -12.89
C LYS A 33 -0.51 -4.16 -12.36
N MET A 34 -0.08 -4.50 -11.14
CA MET A 34 -0.35 -5.79 -10.53
C MET A 34 -1.86 -5.98 -10.28
N ILE A 35 -2.54 -4.97 -9.74
CA ILE A 35 -3.99 -5.03 -9.52
C ILE A 35 -4.74 -5.16 -10.86
N THR A 36 -4.37 -4.35 -11.86
CA THR A 36 -4.99 -4.41 -13.20
C THR A 36 -4.85 -5.79 -13.82
N TYR A 37 -3.66 -6.40 -13.71
CA TYR A 37 -3.42 -7.75 -14.19
C TYR A 37 -4.34 -8.76 -13.51
N HIS A 38 -4.48 -8.70 -12.19
CA HIS A 38 -5.34 -9.63 -11.46
C HIS A 38 -6.82 -9.40 -11.75
N LEU A 39 -7.29 -8.17 -11.89
CA LEU A 39 -8.69 -7.88 -12.23
C LEU A 39 -9.12 -8.47 -13.57
N LYS A 40 -8.21 -8.50 -14.56
CA LYS A 40 -8.47 -9.14 -15.86
C LYS A 40 -8.65 -10.65 -15.75
N ASN A 41 -7.89 -11.28 -14.85
CA ASN A 41 -7.89 -12.74 -14.69
C ASN A 41 -8.90 -13.25 -13.65
N LYS A 42 -9.24 -12.40 -12.66
CA LYS A 42 -10.14 -12.68 -11.55
C LYS A 42 -10.93 -11.40 -11.23
N PRO A 43 -12.06 -11.17 -11.93
CA PRO A 43 -12.87 -9.99 -11.73
C PRO A 43 -13.38 -9.91 -10.29
N VAL A 44 -13.02 -8.84 -9.58
CA VAL A 44 -13.53 -8.51 -8.24
C VAL A 44 -13.97 -7.06 -8.22
N LYS A 45 -14.87 -6.70 -7.30
CA LYS A 45 -15.36 -5.32 -7.13
C LYS A 45 -14.75 -4.58 -5.93
N THR A 46 -14.02 -5.29 -5.08
CA THR A 46 -13.51 -4.75 -3.82
C THR A 46 -12.01 -4.98 -3.72
N LEU A 47 -11.27 -3.92 -3.43
CA LEU A 47 -9.86 -3.96 -3.05
C LEU A 47 -9.74 -3.67 -1.56
N ILE A 48 -9.13 -4.59 -0.83
CA ILE A 48 -8.75 -4.39 0.57
C ILE A 48 -7.25 -4.14 0.61
N ALA A 49 -6.84 -2.96 1.06
CA ALA A 49 -5.45 -2.54 1.08
C ALA A 49 -5.01 -2.25 2.52
N VAL A 50 -4.17 -3.14 3.06
CA VAL A 50 -3.64 -3.13 4.43
C VAL A 50 -2.11 -3.25 4.42
N GLY A 51 -1.47 -3.17 5.60
CA GLY A 51 -0.02 -3.26 5.74
C GLY A 51 0.70 -1.91 5.66
N GLY A 52 1.93 -1.86 6.19
CA GLY A 52 2.60 -0.58 6.52
C GLY A 52 2.82 0.35 5.33
N VAL A 53 2.84 -0.20 4.11
CA VAL A 53 2.89 0.56 2.87
C VAL A 53 1.63 1.43 2.70
N MET A 54 0.47 0.94 3.11
CA MET A 54 -0.83 1.63 3.02
C MET A 54 -1.09 2.62 4.15
N SER A 55 -0.17 2.78 5.11
CA SER A 55 -0.20 3.93 6.04
C SER A 55 0.30 5.22 5.38
N ASN A 56 0.99 5.12 4.22
CA ASN A 56 1.49 6.27 3.48
C ASN A 56 0.35 6.99 2.73
N SER A 57 0.19 8.29 3.00
CA SER A 57 -0.89 9.11 2.44
C SER A 57 -0.81 9.27 0.91
N LEU A 58 0.40 9.38 0.33
CA LEU A 58 0.58 9.49 -1.12
C LEU A 58 0.11 8.22 -1.83
N LEU A 59 0.50 7.05 -1.32
CA LEU A 59 0.09 5.76 -1.87
C LEU A 59 -1.41 5.52 -1.67
N ARG A 60 -1.95 5.87 -0.50
CA ARG A 60 -3.40 5.77 -0.22
C ARG A 60 -4.22 6.61 -1.20
N HIS A 61 -3.89 7.89 -1.34
CA HIS A 61 -4.60 8.78 -2.26
C HIS A 61 -4.53 8.28 -3.70
N ARG A 62 -3.37 7.76 -4.10
CA ARG A 62 -3.19 7.15 -5.41
C ARG A 62 -4.07 5.92 -5.63
N MET A 63 -4.18 5.04 -4.63
CA MET A 63 -5.06 3.87 -4.68
C MET A 63 -6.54 4.26 -4.70
N GLU A 64 -6.95 5.28 -3.93
CA GLU A 64 -8.32 5.82 -4.00
C GLU A 64 -8.66 6.27 -5.43
N HIS A 65 -7.76 7.03 -6.06
CA HIS A 65 -7.96 7.50 -7.43
C HIS A 65 -7.96 6.35 -8.46
N TYR A 66 -7.08 5.36 -8.30
CA TYR A 66 -7.06 4.17 -9.14
C TYR A 66 -8.36 3.35 -8.99
N CYS A 67 -8.80 3.05 -7.77
CA CYS A 67 -10.02 2.30 -7.50
C CYS A 67 -11.25 3.00 -8.04
N ARG A 68 -11.38 4.32 -7.84
CA ARG A 68 -12.49 5.11 -8.40
C ARG A 68 -12.56 5.01 -9.92
N ARG A 69 -11.43 5.13 -10.62
CA ARG A 69 -11.36 5.00 -12.09
C ARG A 69 -11.74 3.61 -12.60
N ASN A 70 -11.43 2.57 -11.81
CA ASN A 70 -11.70 1.17 -12.16
C ASN A 70 -12.98 0.62 -11.52
N GLN A 71 -13.83 1.49 -10.96
CA GLN A 71 -15.10 1.10 -10.32
C GLN A 71 -14.94 0.05 -9.20
N LEU A 72 -13.84 0.14 -8.47
CA LEU A 72 -13.56 -0.71 -7.31
C LEU A 72 -13.93 0.04 -6.02
N ILE A 73 -14.49 -0.70 -5.07
CA ILE A 73 -14.64 -0.26 -3.69
C ILE A 73 -13.30 -0.47 -2.99
N LEU A 74 -12.72 0.60 -2.46
CA LEU A 74 -11.48 0.55 -1.70
C LEU A 74 -11.79 0.54 -0.19
N HIS A 75 -11.32 -0.51 0.50
CA HIS A 75 -11.23 -0.53 1.95
C HIS A 75 -9.77 -0.42 2.38
N VAL A 76 -9.51 0.55 3.22
CA VAL A 76 -8.19 0.80 3.82
C VAL A 76 -8.36 0.85 5.32
N ALA A 77 -7.47 0.18 6.06
CA ALA A 77 -7.43 0.31 7.51
C ALA A 77 -7.07 1.76 7.89
N GLN A 78 -7.46 2.23 9.08
CA GLN A 78 -6.91 3.51 9.55
C GLN A 78 -5.38 3.40 9.67
N PRO A 79 -4.59 4.47 9.42
CA PRO A 79 -3.13 4.37 9.35
C PRO A 79 -2.48 3.70 10.58
N GLN A 80 -3.01 3.94 11.79
CA GLN A 80 -2.53 3.31 13.02
C GLN A 80 -2.75 1.79 13.08
N PHE A 81 -3.65 1.27 12.25
CA PHE A 81 -3.90 -0.17 12.08
C PHE A 81 -3.31 -0.72 10.77
N SER A 82 -2.71 0.13 9.94
CA SER A 82 -2.02 -0.29 8.71
C SER A 82 -0.58 -0.69 8.97
N VAL A 83 0.10 -0.21 10.03
CA VAL A 83 1.45 -0.70 10.36
C VAL A 83 1.45 -2.19 10.69
N ASP A 84 2.60 -2.86 10.60
CA ASP A 84 2.75 -4.27 11.00
C ASP A 84 2.29 -4.42 12.45
N ASN A 85 1.03 -4.81 12.64
CA ASN A 85 0.36 -4.75 13.93
C ASN A 85 0.12 -6.17 14.41
N ALA A 86 0.71 -6.48 15.57
CA ALA A 86 0.35 -7.65 16.35
C ALA A 86 -1.18 -7.77 16.51
N THR A 87 -1.91 -6.66 16.47
CA THR A 87 -3.38 -6.56 16.53
C THR A 87 -4.10 -7.26 15.38
N GLY A 88 -3.67 -7.09 14.12
CA GLY A 88 -4.31 -7.75 12.98
C GLY A 88 -4.11 -9.26 13.00
N ASN A 89 -2.90 -9.69 13.36
CA ASN A 89 -2.58 -11.11 13.55
C ASN A 89 -3.35 -11.70 14.74
N ALA A 90 -3.46 -10.98 15.86
CA ALA A 90 -4.22 -11.41 17.04
C ALA A 90 -5.72 -11.51 16.76
N PHE A 91 -6.31 -10.53 16.05
CA PHE A 91 -7.71 -10.58 15.63
C PHE A 91 -7.95 -11.76 14.67
N GLY A 92 -7.09 -11.95 13.67
CA GLY A 92 -7.18 -13.07 12.75
C GLY A 92 -7.11 -14.42 13.48
N ALA A 93 -6.21 -14.55 14.47
CA ALA A 93 -6.09 -15.74 15.30
C ALA A 93 -7.34 -16.00 16.15
N ALA A 94 -7.88 -14.97 16.81
CA ALA A 94 -9.09 -15.07 17.62
C ALA A 94 -10.32 -15.43 16.77
N PHE A 95 -10.49 -14.78 15.62
CA PHE A 95 -11.57 -15.08 14.68
C PHE A 95 -11.51 -16.52 14.16
N LEU A 96 -10.32 -17.02 13.84
CA LEU A 96 -10.10 -18.41 13.43
C LEU A 96 -10.38 -19.41 14.56
N GLN A 97 -10.16 -19.03 15.81
CA GLN A 97 -10.47 -19.87 16.98
C GLN A 97 -11.98 -19.92 17.23
N GLU A 98 -12.68 -18.81 17.07
CA GLU A 98 -14.13 -18.69 17.28
C GLU A 98 -14.93 -19.37 16.15
N THR A 99 -14.45 -19.35 14.91
CA THR A 99 -15.09 -20.05 13.78
C THR A 99 -14.79 -21.56 13.72
N ARG A 100 -13.87 -22.06 14.55
CA ARG A 100 -13.53 -23.48 14.68
C ARG A 100 -14.15 -24.15 15.91
N GLY A 101 -14.75 -23.40 16.82
CA GLY A 101 -15.55 -23.88 17.94
C GLY A 101 -17.02 -24.01 17.54
#